data_AF-A0A3C0B6E7-F1
#
_entry.id   AF-A0A3C0B6E7-F1
#
_cell.length_a   1.000
_cell.length_b   1.000
_cell.length_c   1.000
_cell.angle_alpha   90.00
_cell.angle_beta   90.00
_cell.angle_gamma   90.00
#
_symmetry.space_group_name_H-M   'P 1'
#
loop_
_entity.id
_entity.type
_entity.pdbx_description
1 polymer ?
#
loop_
_entity_poly.entity_id
_entity_poly.type
_entity_poly.pdbx_seq_one_letter_code
_entity_poly.pdbx_strand_id
1 'polypeptide(L)'
;IIASRKVLNQDEWLVPLKTLFSEWGKRPGDWDLERGDFFQLEVKNPEDALKRTLEIKALIRKVVPLDVRMAIGIGVKTYSGEAISESNGEAFINSGEKFDMLDKENITLGIKSP
;
A
#
# COMPACT_ATOMS: atom_id res chain seq x y z
N ILE A 1 3.24 0.17 -7.87
CA ILE A 1 4.70 0.01 -7.96
C ILE A 1 5.17 0.76 -9.20
N ILE A 2 6.19 1.59 -9.09
CA ILE A 2 6.76 2.36 -10.20
C ILE A 2 7.73 1.46 -10.95
N ALA A 3 7.68 1.51 -12.29
CA ALA A 3 8.56 0.75 -13.19
C ALA A 3 8.46 -0.79 -13.11
N SER A 4 7.41 -1.34 -12.50
CA SER A 4 7.11 -2.78 -12.41
C SER A 4 7.28 -3.52 -13.75
N ARG A 5 6.74 -2.94 -14.82
CA ARG A 5 6.77 -3.48 -16.20
C ARG A 5 8.17 -3.55 -16.84
N LYS A 6 9.17 -2.90 -16.25
CA LYS A 6 10.56 -2.92 -16.74
C LYS A 6 11.36 -4.12 -16.21
N VAL A 7 10.83 -4.81 -15.21
CA VAL A 7 11.47 -6.00 -14.63
C VAL A 7 11.01 -7.23 -15.42
N LEU A 8 11.95 -8.08 -15.85
CA LEU A 8 11.61 -9.30 -16.59
C LEU A 8 11.01 -10.36 -15.67
N ASN A 9 11.64 -10.60 -14.53
CA ASN A 9 11.19 -11.57 -13.54
C ASN A 9 10.39 -10.87 -12.44
N GLN A 10 9.06 -10.90 -12.54
CA GLN A 10 8.17 -10.26 -11.57
C GLN A 10 8.26 -10.90 -10.17
N ASP A 11 8.65 -12.16 -10.08
CA ASP A 11 8.70 -12.89 -8.80
C ASP A 11 9.75 -12.33 -7.84
N GLU A 12 10.78 -11.62 -8.34
CA GLU A 12 11.85 -11.03 -7.52
C GLU A 12 11.35 -10.02 -6.48
N TRP A 13 10.23 -9.36 -6.75
CA TRP A 13 9.64 -8.37 -5.84
C TRP A 13 8.20 -8.73 -5.45
N LEU A 14 7.45 -9.39 -6.34
CA LEU A 14 6.05 -9.71 -6.12
C LEU A 14 5.86 -10.80 -5.06
N VAL A 15 6.69 -11.86 -5.09
CA VAL A 15 6.61 -12.95 -4.11
C VAL A 15 6.98 -12.44 -2.72
N PRO A 16 8.12 -11.75 -2.50
CA PRO A 16 8.45 -11.18 -1.19
C PRO A 16 7.41 -10.18 -0.69
N LEU A 17 6.83 -9.35 -1.56
CA LEU A 17 5.78 -8.40 -1.18
C LEU A 17 4.53 -9.12 -0.66
N LYS A 18 4.06 -10.16 -1.37
CA LYS A 18 2.91 -10.97 -0.93
C LYS A 18 3.21 -11.69 0.37
N THR A 19 4.41 -12.24 0.54
CA THR A 19 4.84 -12.86 1.80
C THR A 19 4.75 -11.87 2.95
N LEU A 20 5.29 -10.65 2.77
CA LEU A 20 5.25 -9.59 3.78
C LEU A 20 3.80 -9.21 4.15
N PHE A 21 2.91 -9.08 3.17
CA PHE A 21 1.49 -8.78 3.45
C PHE A 21 0.77 -9.93 4.17
N SER A 22 1.08 -11.19 3.83
CA SER A 22 0.54 -12.37 4.50
C SER A 22 0.96 -12.50 5.96
N GLU A 23 2.10 -11.92 6.37
CA GLU A 23 2.50 -11.84 7.78
C GLU A 23 1.63 -10.86 8.58
N TRP A 24 1.00 -9.90 7.90
CA TRP A 24 0.26 -8.80 8.54
C TRP A 24 -1.25 -8.93 8.48
N GLY A 25 -1.77 -9.77 7.58
CA GLY A 25 -3.20 -9.94 7.40
C GLY A 25 -3.58 -10.97 6.33
N LYS A 26 -4.90 -11.18 6.20
CA LYS A 26 -5.51 -12.13 5.27
C LYS A 26 -6.05 -11.40 4.03
N ARG A 27 -5.80 -11.95 2.85
CA ARG A 27 -6.40 -11.52 1.59
C ARG A 27 -7.82 -12.11 1.43
N PRO A 28 -8.80 -11.39 0.85
CA PRO A 28 -8.72 -10.01 0.35
C PRO A 28 -9.12 -8.92 1.37
N GLY A 29 -9.44 -9.31 2.61
CA GLY A 29 -10.02 -8.40 3.60
C GLY A 29 -9.04 -7.41 4.24
N ASP A 30 -7.86 -7.86 4.66
CA ASP A 30 -6.84 -7.02 5.30
C ASP A 30 -5.87 -6.41 4.28
N TRP A 31 -5.72 -7.04 3.10
CA TRP A 31 -4.95 -6.50 2.00
C TRP A 31 -5.40 -7.11 0.68
N ASP A 32 -5.20 -6.37 -0.40
CA ASP A 32 -5.37 -6.90 -1.76
C ASP A 32 -4.37 -6.27 -2.73
N LEU A 33 -4.16 -6.96 -3.85
CA LEU A 33 -3.26 -6.57 -4.92
C LEU A 33 -4.01 -6.63 -6.26
N GLU A 34 -4.25 -5.45 -6.82
CA GLU A 34 -4.90 -5.24 -8.10
C GLU A 34 -3.86 -5.09 -9.21
N ARG A 35 -4.09 -5.79 -10.34
CA ARG A 35 -3.24 -5.76 -11.56
C ARG A 35 -1.75 -6.07 -11.31
N GLY A 36 -1.43 -6.66 -10.16
CA GLY A 36 -0.08 -7.07 -9.79
C GLY A 36 0.79 -5.96 -9.19
N ASP A 37 0.45 -4.67 -9.35
CA ASP A 37 1.30 -3.56 -8.90
C ASP A 37 0.56 -2.43 -8.16
N PHE A 38 -0.75 -2.53 -7.96
CA PHE A 38 -1.52 -1.63 -7.11
C PHE A 38 -2.03 -2.40 -5.90
N PHE A 39 -1.85 -1.89 -4.69
CA PHE A 39 -2.27 -2.60 -3.48
C PHE A 39 -2.95 -1.68 -2.48
N GLN A 40 -3.74 -2.30 -1.63
CA GLN A 40 -4.25 -1.71 -0.41
C GLN A 40 -3.90 -2.64 0.76
N LEU A 41 -3.59 -2.06 1.91
CA LEU A 41 -3.24 -2.76 3.14
C LEU A 41 -3.85 -2.03 4.33
N GLU A 42 -4.63 -2.74 5.13
CA GLU A 42 -5.16 -2.24 6.39
C GLU A 42 -4.13 -2.44 7.50
N VAL A 43 -3.91 -1.38 8.27
CA VAL A 43 -3.05 -1.41 9.46
C VAL A 43 -3.90 -1.05 10.66
N LYS A 44 -4.15 -2.04 11.53
CA LYS A 44 -5.05 -1.90 12.70
C LYS A 44 -4.53 -0.87 13.72
N ASN A 45 -3.22 -0.81 13.88
CA ASN A 45 -2.52 0.05 14.84
C ASN A 45 -1.83 1.19 14.07
N PRO A 46 -2.30 2.45 14.13
CA PRO A 46 -1.72 3.55 13.36
C PRO A 46 -0.23 3.77 13.59
N GLU A 47 0.29 3.44 14.78
CA GLU A 47 1.72 3.52 15.12
C GLU A 47 2.62 2.62 14.25
N ASP A 48 2.08 1.52 13.73
CA ASP A 48 2.80 0.61 12.84
C ASP A 48 2.84 1.12 11.39
N ALA A 49 1.98 2.07 11.02
CA ALA A 49 1.74 2.43 9.62
C ALA A 49 3.01 2.94 8.94
N LEU A 50 3.77 3.83 9.60
CA LEU A 50 5.02 4.35 9.05
C LEU A 50 6.07 3.25 8.89
N LYS A 51 6.22 2.38 9.90
CA LYS A 51 7.18 1.28 9.87
C LYS A 51 6.90 0.32 8.70
N ARG A 52 5.66 -0.17 8.59
CA ARG A 52 5.25 -1.08 7.51
C ARG A 52 5.45 -0.45 6.13
N THR A 53 5.12 0.83 6.01
CA THR A 53 5.35 1.60 4.77
C THR A 53 6.82 1.67 4.39
N LEU A 54 7.72 1.88 5.35
CA LEU A 54 9.16 1.87 5.11
C LEU A 54 9.69 0.47 4.75
N GLU A 55 9.17 -0.58 5.39
CA GLU A 55 9.50 -1.98 5.06
C GLU A 55 9.11 -2.32 3.61
N ILE A 56 7.91 -1.93 3.18
CA ILE A 56 7.47 -2.08 1.78
C ILE A 56 8.40 -1.29 0.84
N LYS A 57 8.68 -0.01 1.15
CA LYS A 57 9.54 0.82 0.29
C LYS A 57 10.94 0.24 0.16
N ALA A 58 11.50 -0.26 1.26
CA ALA A 58 12.81 -0.89 1.28
C ALA A 58 12.81 -2.20 0.48
N LEU A 59 11.79 -3.04 0.64
CA LEU A 59 11.65 -4.30 -0.11
C LEU A 59 11.61 -4.04 -1.62
N ILE A 60 10.78 -3.11 -2.07
CA ILE A 60 10.62 -2.80 -3.49
C ILE A 60 11.89 -2.17 -4.08
N ARG A 61 12.50 -1.19 -3.39
CA ARG A 61 13.68 -0.48 -3.89
C ARG A 61 14.96 -1.33 -3.96
N LYS A 62 14.96 -2.55 -3.39
CA LYS A 62 16.07 -3.50 -3.57
C LYS A 62 16.19 -3.99 -5.01
N VAL A 63 15.09 -4.01 -5.77
CA VAL A 63 15.07 -4.45 -7.17
C VAL A 63 15.10 -3.22 -8.07
N VAL A 64 16.21 -3.01 -8.79
CA VAL A 64 16.34 -1.89 -9.73
C VAL A 64 15.55 -2.21 -11.02
N PRO A 65 14.78 -1.28 -11.61
CA PRO A 65 14.64 0.14 -11.28
C PRO A 65 13.36 0.48 -10.48
N LEU A 66 12.90 -0.42 -9.61
CA LEU A 66 11.62 -0.25 -8.94
C LEU A 66 11.66 0.83 -7.86
N ASP A 67 10.51 1.48 -7.71
CA ASP A 67 10.16 2.25 -6.52
C ASP A 67 8.66 2.05 -6.25
N VAL A 68 8.15 2.62 -5.16
CA VAL A 68 6.74 2.52 -4.81
C VAL A 68 6.21 3.87 -4.34
N ARG A 69 5.04 4.21 -4.89
CA ARG A 69 4.20 5.35 -4.51
C ARG A 69 3.17 4.87 -3.49
N MET A 70 3.11 5.48 -2.31
CA MET A 70 2.20 5.08 -1.21
C MET A 70 1.61 6.29 -0.51
N ALA A 71 0.38 6.16 -0.05
CA ALA A 71 -0.25 7.11 0.85
C ALA A 71 -0.72 6.38 2.11
N ILE A 72 -0.50 7.00 3.26
CA ILE A 72 -1.03 6.53 4.55
C ILE A 72 -2.24 7.40 4.89
N GLY A 73 -3.41 6.77 5.04
CA GLY A 73 -4.58 7.42 5.63
C GLY A 73 -4.77 6.95 7.06
N ILE A 74 -4.77 7.87 8.01
CA ILE A 74 -5.14 7.61 9.40
C ILE A 74 -6.59 8.04 9.59
N GLY A 75 -7.38 7.24 10.31
CA GLY A 75 -8.77 7.55 10.61
C GLY A 75 -9.54 6.32 11.05
N VAL A 76 -10.85 6.49 11.24
CA VAL A 76 -11.75 5.41 11.65
C VAL A 76 -12.26 4.63 10.43
N LYS A 77 -12.21 3.30 10.49
CA LYS A 77 -12.92 2.40 9.56
C LYS A 77 -14.38 2.29 10.00
N THR A 78 -15.33 2.56 9.10
CA THR A 78 -16.77 2.55 9.40
C THR A 78 -17.52 1.40 8.74
N TYR A 79 -16.95 0.80 7.68
CA TYR A 79 -17.54 -0.32 6.96
C TYR A 79 -16.46 -1.31 6.52
N SER A 80 -16.76 -2.61 6.65
CA SER A 80 -15.91 -3.71 6.15
C SER A 80 -16.66 -4.49 5.09
N GLY A 81 -16.14 -4.48 3.85
CA GLY A 81 -16.63 -5.33 2.76
C GLY A 81 -15.95 -6.70 2.74
N GLU A 82 -16.21 -7.50 1.71
CA GLU A 82 -15.55 -8.80 1.53
C GLU A 82 -14.06 -8.61 1.18
N ALA A 83 -13.77 -7.58 0.38
CA ALA A 83 -12.43 -7.12 0.05
C ALA A 83 -12.12 -5.76 0.70
N ILE A 84 -10.84 -5.47 0.90
CA ILE A 84 -10.39 -4.17 1.41
C ILE A 84 -10.81 -3.01 0.50
N SER A 85 -10.89 -3.23 -0.81
CA SER A 85 -11.33 -2.25 -1.81
C SER A 85 -12.81 -1.87 -1.70
N GLU A 86 -13.60 -2.70 -1.01
CA GLU A 86 -15.01 -2.43 -0.70
C GLU A 86 -15.21 -1.82 0.70
N SER A 87 -14.14 -1.76 1.51
CA SER A 87 -14.19 -1.17 2.85
C SER A 87 -14.21 0.35 2.80
N ASN A 88 -14.75 0.98 3.85
CA ASN A 88 -14.92 2.42 3.88
C ASN A 88 -14.69 3.01 5.28
N GLY A 89 -14.46 4.32 5.32
CA GLY A 89 -14.14 5.08 6.51
C GLY A 89 -13.12 6.17 6.22
N GLU A 90 -12.86 6.98 7.21
CA GLU A 90 -11.94 8.12 7.13
C GLU A 90 -10.52 7.70 6.74
N ALA A 91 -10.03 6.56 7.25
CA ALA A 91 -8.72 6.02 6.86
C ALA A 91 -8.63 5.77 5.34
N PHE A 92 -9.69 5.21 4.75
CA PHE A 92 -9.77 4.90 3.32
C PHE A 92 -9.86 6.19 2.50
N ILE A 93 -10.74 7.12 2.88
CA ILE A 93 -10.89 8.44 2.23
C ILE A 93 -9.56 9.21 2.27
N ASN A 94 -8.93 9.30 3.44
CA ASN A 94 -7.66 10.01 3.61
C ASN A 94 -6.54 9.39 2.77
N SER A 95 -6.47 8.06 2.72
CA SER A 95 -5.45 7.37 1.91
C SER A 95 -5.66 7.60 0.41
N GLY A 96 -6.90 7.55 -0.08
CA GLY A 96 -7.24 7.76 -1.48
C GLY A 96 -6.97 9.19 -1.93
N GLU A 97 -7.53 10.17 -1.23
CA GLU A 97 -7.30 11.59 -1.54
C GLU A 97 -5.83 11.97 -1.46
N LYS A 98 -5.08 11.43 -0.47
CA LYS A 98 -3.65 11.71 -0.38
C LYS A 98 -2.88 11.06 -1.53
N PHE A 99 -3.25 9.85 -1.94
CA PHE A 99 -2.61 9.16 -3.07
C PHE A 99 -2.74 9.95 -4.37
N ASP A 100 -3.92 10.52 -4.62
CA ASP A 100 -4.20 11.35 -5.80
C ASP A 100 -3.36 12.65 -5.83
N MET A 101 -2.97 13.16 -4.65
CA MET A 101 -2.15 14.37 -4.53
C MET A 101 -0.65 14.12 -4.67
N LEU A 102 -0.16 12.89 -4.51
CA LEU A 102 1.28 12.58 -4.52
C LEU A 102 1.98 13.03 -5.80
N ASP A 103 1.32 12.85 -6.95
CA ASP A 103 1.86 13.23 -8.26
C ASP A 103 2.00 14.75 -8.39
N LYS A 104 0.97 15.50 -7.95
CA LYS A 104 0.97 16.97 -7.95
C LYS A 104 2.02 17.55 -7.01
N GLU A 105 2.26 16.87 -5.89
CA GLU A 105 3.28 17.25 -4.90
C GLU A 105 4.69 16.78 -5.26
N ASN A 106 4.85 16.01 -6.35
CA ASN A 106 6.12 15.41 -6.78
C ASN A 106 6.81 14.60 -5.66
N ILE A 107 6.02 13.85 -4.88
CA ILE A 107 6.51 12.96 -3.83
C ILE A 107 6.02 11.52 -4.04
N THR A 108 6.71 10.55 -3.44
CA THR A 108 6.34 9.12 -3.54
C THR A 108 5.75 8.56 -2.25
N LEU A 109 5.74 9.33 -1.17
CA LEU A 109 5.16 8.94 0.11
C LEU A 109 4.48 10.13 0.76
N GLY A 110 3.22 9.97 1.15
CA GLY A 110 2.48 10.99 1.87
C GLY A 110 1.61 10.39 2.97
N ILE A 111 1.25 11.21 3.94
CA ILE A 111 0.36 10.86 5.03
C ILE A 111 -0.75 11.90 5.14
N LYS A 112 -1.96 11.45 5.44
CA LYS A 112 -3.10 12.30 5.80
C LYS A 112 -3.78 11.72 7.04
N SER A 113 -4.01 12.57 8.03
CA SER A 113 -4.72 12.26 9.26
C SER A 113 -5.99 13.11 9.37
N PRO A 114 -6.90 12.79 10.30
CA PRO A 114 -8.02 13.65 10.66
C PRO A 114 -7.57 15.05 11.10
#